data_AF-A0A1M5SZX9-F1
#
_entry.id   AF-A0A1M5SZX9-F1
#
_cell.length_a   1.000
_cell.length_b   1.000
_cell.length_c   1.000
_cell.angle_alpha   90.00
_cell.angle_beta   90.00
_cell.angle_gamma   90.00
#
_symmetry.space_group_name_H-M   'P 1'
#
loop_
_entity.id
_entity.type
_entity.pdbx_description
1 polymer ?
#
loop_
_entity_poly.entity_id
_entity_poly.type
_entity_poly.pdbx_seq_one_letter_code
_entity_poly.pdbx_strand_id
1 'polypeptide(L)'
;MKKVLFASTALVLSAGVAAADVVVTGEANMGLKYDGTDTTVHNEIDFNIVGSGETDGGLTFGASVDLDASSDDSVNTTGSVADPEVFIAYNGLTLTVGDVGEANDRGGLADLGYDGIGIDNVAEINNYGSHDVRVDYAFGDIKVAVSMDSSMSDEWAIGASASFDAFSVDVGFGETGGANDTNITLGYSAGAFGAKIFFADNDTITGQGVEVSYTSGDVTVTGVYADNEGAADAAYGVGVAYDLGGATLAGGIGEAGGNTVADLGISFSF
;
A
#
# COMPACT_ATOMS: atom_id res chain seq x y z
N MET A 1 4.72 2.61 -12.11
CA MET A 1 3.42 1.93 -12.30
C MET A 1 3.58 0.43 -12.08
N LYS A 2 3.29 -0.09 -10.88
CA LYS A 2 2.75 -1.45 -10.81
C LYS A 2 1.37 -1.34 -11.45
N LYS A 3 1.29 -1.70 -12.73
CA LYS A 3 0.01 -2.10 -13.29
C LYS A 3 -0.29 -3.40 -12.57
N VAL A 4 -1.20 -3.35 -11.60
CA VAL A 4 -1.91 -4.56 -11.20
C VAL A 4 -2.62 -4.98 -12.48
N LEU A 5 -2.00 -5.91 -13.20
CA LEU A 5 -2.71 -6.69 -14.19
C LEU A 5 -3.67 -7.51 -13.35
N PHE A 6 -4.92 -7.05 -13.32
CA PHE A 6 -6.03 -7.90 -12.96
C PHE A 6 -6.01 -9.09 -13.91
N ALA A 7 -5.40 -10.20 -13.47
CA ALA A 7 -5.74 -11.52 -13.96
C ALA A 7 -7.13 -11.89 -13.39
N SER A 8 -8.12 -11.01 -13.55
CA SER A 8 -9.47 -11.24 -13.09
C SER A 8 -10.07 -12.35 -13.93
N THR A 9 -10.23 -13.53 -13.35
CA THR A 9 -11.39 -14.35 -13.64
C THR A 9 -12.62 -13.63 -13.10
N ALA A 10 -13.04 -12.56 -13.79
CA ALA A 10 -14.33 -11.93 -13.54
C ALA A 10 -15.40 -12.99 -13.86
N LEU A 11 -15.92 -13.63 -12.82
CA LEU A 11 -17.12 -14.43 -12.92
C LEU A 11 -18.29 -13.45 -13.07
N VAL A 12 -18.48 -12.94 -14.29
CA VAL A 12 -19.61 -12.09 -14.64
C VAL A 12 -20.88 -12.93 -14.56
N LEU A 13 -21.57 -12.87 -13.41
CA LEU A 13 -22.94 -13.37 -13.29
C LEU A 13 -23.86 -12.38 -14.03
N SER A 14 -23.92 -12.50 -15.35
CA SER A 14 -24.77 -11.65 -16.20
C SER A 14 -26.25 -11.96 -15.95
N ALA A 15 -26.88 -11.26 -15.02
CA ALA A 15 -28.33 -11.26 -14.84
C ALA A 15 -28.93 -10.00 -15.46
N GLY A 16 -29.44 -10.15 -16.69
CA GLY A 16 -30.28 -9.23 -17.49
C GLY A 16 -30.64 -7.82 -16.99
N VAL A 17 -30.33 -6.85 -17.87
CA VAL A 17 -30.95 -5.51 -18.02
C VAL A 17 -30.81 -4.59 -16.79
N ALA A 18 -29.84 -3.65 -16.86
CA ALA A 18 -29.42 -2.72 -15.80
C ALA A 18 -28.81 -3.41 -14.56
N ALA A 19 -27.97 -4.42 -14.77
CA ALA A 19 -27.25 -5.09 -13.69
C ALA A 19 -26.11 -4.19 -13.20
N ALA A 20 -26.04 -3.95 -11.89
CA ALA A 20 -24.84 -3.46 -11.25
C ALA A 20 -23.73 -4.51 -11.42
N ASP A 21 -22.53 -4.06 -11.79
CA ASP A 21 -21.37 -4.94 -11.85
C ASP A 21 -20.84 -5.13 -10.44
N VAL A 22 -20.72 -6.40 -10.03
CA VAL A 22 -20.06 -6.78 -8.78
C VAL A 22 -18.75 -7.45 -9.13
N VAL A 23 -17.67 -6.88 -8.65
CA VAL A 23 -16.32 -7.44 -8.74
C VAL A 23 -15.91 -7.87 -7.33
N VAL A 24 -15.39 -9.08 -7.23
CA VAL A 24 -14.71 -9.54 -6.03
C VAL A 24 -13.27 -9.80 -6.43
N THR A 25 -12.34 -9.15 -5.74
CA THR A 25 -10.91 -9.43 -5.83
C THR A 25 -10.44 -9.91 -4.47
N GLY A 26 -9.32 -10.60 -4.43
CA GLY A 26 -8.68 -10.85 -3.16
C GLY A 26 -7.23 -11.22 -3.27
N GLU A 27 -6.60 -11.24 -2.12
CA GLU A 27 -5.25 -11.69 -1.92
C GLU A 27 -5.18 -12.62 -0.72
N ALA A 28 -4.16 -13.47 -0.75
CA ALA A 28 -3.85 -14.30 0.38
C ALA A 28 -2.35 -14.51 0.46
N ASN A 29 -1.87 -14.61 1.68
CA ASN A 29 -0.48 -14.90 1.96
C ASN A 29 -0.37 -15.97 3.06
N MET A 30 0.73 -16.71 3.05
CA MET A 30 1.08 -17.62 4.13
C MET A 30 2.57 -17.85 4.20
N GLY A 31 3.10 -18.03 5.41
CA GLY A 31 4.52 -18.21 5.59
C GLY A 31 4.95 -18.38 7.04
N LEU A 32 6.25 -18.19 7.24
CA LEU A 32 6.90 -18.16 8.53
C LEU A 32 7.43 -16.75 8.77
N LYS A 33 7.22 -16.23 9.98
CA LYS A 33 7.76 -14.95 10.44
C LYS A 33 8.67 -15.20 11.65
N TYR A 34 9.79 -14.51 11.72
CA TYR A 34 10.72 -14.53 12.85
C TYR A 34 10.94 -13.11 13.35
N ASP A 35 10.65 -12.87 14.62
CA ASP A 35 10.65 -11.53 15.25
C ASP A 35 11.95 -11.22 16.04
N GLY A 36 12.95 -12.09 15.93
CA GLY A 36 14.18 -12.03 16.73
C GLY A 36 14.18 -12.94 17.95
N THR A 37 13.02 -13.50 18.32
CA THR A 37 12.88 -14.44 19.43
C THR A 37 12.23 -15.74 18.96
N ASP A 38 11.04 -15.65 18.38
CA ASP A 38 10.18 -16.78 18.05
C ASP A 38 9.89 -16.84 16.54
N THR A 39 9.61 -18.05 16.05
CA THR A 39 9.12 -18.25 14.68
C THR A 39 7.66 -18.64 14.72
N THR A 40 6.80 -17.85 14.07
CA THR A 40 5.36 -18.09 13.97
C THR A 40 4.97 -18.54 12.57
N VAL A 41 3.91 -19.34 12.49
CA VAL A 41 3.19 -19.58 11.23
C VAL A 41 2.16 -18.47 11.08
N HIS A 42 2.17 -17.78 9.96
CA HIS A 42 1.24 -16.70 9.65
C HIS A 42 0.49 -17.01 8.35
N ASN A 43 -0.77 -16.59 8.31
CA ASN A 43 -1.52 -16.46 7.06
C ASN A 43 -2.54 -15.33 7.17
N GLU A 44 -2.87 -14.80 6.00
CA GLU A 44 -3.85 -13.75 5.83
C GLU A 44 -4.63 -13.96 4.55
N ILE A 45 -5.88 -13.52 4.58
CA ILE A 45 -6.78 -13.39 3.43
C ILE A 45 -7.42 -12.01 3.49
N ASP A 46 -7.52 -11.37 2.33
CA ASP A 46 -8.23 -10.11 2.12
C ASP A 46 -9.11 -10.30 0.88
N PHE A 47 -10.38 -9.90 0.99
CA PHE A 47 -11.26 -9.75 -0.15
C PHE A 47 -11.84 -8.36 -0.21
N ASN A 48 -11.73 -7.72 -1.38
CA ASN A 48 -12.44 -6.50 -1.71
C ASN A 48 -13.67 -6.81 -2.57
N ILE A 49 -14.83 -6.32 -2.13
CA ILE A 49 -16.10 -6.44 -2.83
C ILE A 49 -16.54 -5.07 -3.34
N VAL A 50 -16.52 -4.87 -4.65
CA VAL A 50 -16.91 -3.62 -5.29
C VAL A 50 -18.20 -3.79 -6.09
N GLY A 51 -19.23 -3.01 -5.75
CA GLY A 51 -20.44 -2.87 -6.56
C GLY A 51 -20.43 -1.53 -7.31
N SER A 52 -20.72 -1.54 -8.61
CA SER A 52 -20.70 -0.31 -9.42
C SER A 52 -21.79 -0.25 -10.50
N GLY A 53 -22.05 0.97 -10.96
CA GLY A 53 -22.92 1.25 -12.10
C GLY A 53 -22.61 2.58 -12.76
N GLU A 54 -23.22 2.82 -13.92
CA GLU A 54 -23.07 4.06 -14.69
C GLU A 54 -24.44 4.66 -15.00
N THR A 55 -24.57 5.98 -14.84
CA THR A 55 -25.75 6.72 -15.27
C THR A 55 -25.72 6.96 -16.77
N ASP A 56 -26.88 7.20 -17.39
CA ASP A 56 -26.97 7.60 -18.81
C ASP A 56 -26.15 8.85 -19.17
N GLY A 57 -25.78 9.66 -18.17
CA GLY A 57 -24.96 10.87 -18.31
C GLY A 57 -23.45 10.64 -18.20
N GLY A 58 -22.99 9.40 -18.02
CA GLY A 58 -21.57 9.05 -17.90
C GLY A 58 -20.98 9.20 -16.50
N LEU A 59 -21.80 9.48 -15.48
CA LEU A 59 -21.37 9.42 -14.08
C LEU A 59 -21.30 7.96 -13.63
N THR A 60 -20.12 7.50 -13.22
CA THR A 60 -19.94 6.21 -12.53
C THR A 60 -20.23 6.39 -11.05
N PHE A 61 -20.86 5.40 -10.42
CA PHE A 61 -21.08 5.36 -8.97
C PHE A 61 -20.86 3.94 -8.46
N GLY A 62 -20.52 3.81 -7.18
CA GLY A 62 -20.31 2.51 -6.57
C GLY A 62 -20.10 2.55 -5.08
N ALA A 63 -19.90 1.37 -4.51
CA ALA A 63 -19.55 1.16 -3.12
C ALA A 63 -18.62 -0.05 -2.99
N SER A 64 -17.74 -0.02 -1.98
CA SER A 64 -16.79 -1.08 -1.64
C SER A 64 -16.86 -1.43 -0.16
N VAL A 65 -16.39 -2.63 0.15
CA VAL A 65 -16.16 -3.11 1.51
C VAL A 65 -15.14 -4.24 1.46
N ASP A 66 -14.28 -4.29 2.48
CA ASP A 66 -13.21 -5.27 2.57
C ASP A 66 -13.49 -6.30 3.67
N LEU A 67 -12.99 -7.53 3.45
CA LEU A 67 -13.16 -8.68 4.33
C LEU A 67 -11.79 -9.30 4.63
N ASP A 68 -11.27 -8.98 5.80
CA ASP A 68 -9.92 -9.39 6.18
C ASP A 68 -9.98 -10.47 7.24
N ALA A 69 -9.08 -11.44 7.13
CA ALA A 69 -8.84 -12.37 8.22
C ALA A 69 -7.39 -12.85 8.22
N SER A 70 -6.81 -12.90 9.41
CA SER A 70 -5.45 -13.38 9.60
C SER A 70 -5.35 -14.29 10.83
N SER A 71 -4.26 -15.04 10.90
CA SER A 71 -3.94 -15.84 12.09
C SER A 71 -2.44 -16.06 12.23
N ASP A 72 -1.95 -15.87 13.46
CA ASP A 72 -0.58 -16.13 13.89
C ASP A 72 -0.55 -17.24 14.93
N ASP A 73 0.08 -18.37 14.59
CA ASP A 73 0.20 -19.57 15.44
C ASP A 73 -1.11 -19.92 16.20
N SER A 74 -2.24 -19.76 15.51
CA SER A 74 -3.57 -19.82 16.13
C SER A 74 -4.53 -20.65 15.28
N VAL A 75 -5.39 -21.40 15.98
CA VAL A 75 -6.54 -22.09 15.38
C VAL A 75 -7.80 -21.23 15.32
N ASN A 76 -7.77 -20.06 15.97
CA ASN A 76 -8.84 -19.07 15.95
C ASN A 76 -8.40 -17.89 15.09
N THR A 77 -9.23 -17.53 14.13
CA THR A 77 -9.01 -16.40 13.21
C THR A 77 -9.47 -15.09 13.82
N THR A 78 -8.72 -14.02 13.61
CA THR A 78 -9.25 -12.65 13.69
C THR A 78 -9.82 -12.29 12.33
N GLY A 79 -10.98 -11.68 12.28
CA GLY A 79 -11.52 -11.18 11.01
C GLY A 79 -12.41 -9.95 11.19
N SER A 80 -12.36 -9.08 10.20
CA SER A 80 -13.07 -7.80 10.14
C SER A 80 -13.90 -7.69 8.87
N VAL A 81 -14.91 -6.83 8.95
CA VAL A 81 -15.49 -6.20 7.77
C VAL A 81 -15.08 -4.74 7.91
N ALA A 82 -14.26 -4.25 6.99
CA ALA A 82 -13.59 -2.97 7.09
C ALA A 82 -13.82 -2.13 5.83
N ASP A 83 -13.34 -0.90 5.89
CA ASP A 83 -13.19 0.03 4.77
C ASP A 83 -14.47 0.23 3.92
N PRO A 84 -15.63 0.52 4.54
CA PRO A 84 -16.85 0.78 3.79
C PRO A 84 -16.76 2.14 3.07
N GLU A 85 -16.82 2.12 1.75
CA GLU A 85 -16.72 3.33 0.93
C GLU A 85 -17.89 3.45 -0.06
N VAL A 86 -18.23 4.69 -0.41
CA VAL A 86 -19.15 5.03 -1.50
C VAL A 86 -18.49 6.08 -2.38
N PHE A 87 -18.50 5.87 -3.69
CA PHE A 87 -17.85 6.77 -4.62
C PHE A 87 -18.75 7.19 -5.79
N ILE A 88 -18.41 8.35 -6.35
CA ILE A 88 -18.83 8.79 -7.67
C ILE A 88 -17.61 9.23 -8.48
N ALA A 89 -17.62 8.98 -9.79
CA ALA A 89 -16.52 9.35 -10.67
C ALA A 89 -17.01 9.92 -12.01
N TYR A 90 -16.34 10.95 -12.50
CA TYR A 90 -16.60 11.58 -13.79
C TYR A 90 -15.35 12.25 -14.36
N ASN A 91 -14.97 11.92 -15.59
CA ASN A 91 -13.86 12.54 -16.33
C ASN A 91 -12.53 12.62 -15.54
N GLY A 92 -12.18 11.54 -14.85
CA GLY A 92 -10.93 11.42 -14.09
C GLY A 92 -10.99 12.04 -12.68
N LEU A 93 -12.11 12.65 -12.29
CA LEU A 93 -12.39 13.07 -10.92
C LEU A 93 -13.15 11.95 -10.21
N THR A 94 -12.71 11.57 -9.02
CA THR A 94 -13.40 10.65 -8.13
C THR A 94 -13.61 11.32 -6.78
N LEU A 95 -14.84 11.27 -6.26
CA LEU A 95 -15.16 11.60 -4.87
C LEU A 95 -15.52 10.30 -4.16
N THR A 96 -14.84 10.02 -3.06
CA THR A 96 -15.09 8.87 -2.18
C THR A 96 -15.42 9.38 -0.78
N VAL A 97 -16.41 8.75 -0.15
CA VAL A 97 -16.83 9.02 1.23
C VAL A 97 -16.97 7.69 1.94
N GLY A 98 -16.47 7.58 3.17
CA GLY A 98 -16.43 6.31 3.87
C GLY A 98 -15.27 6.25 4.85
N ASP A 99 -14.70 5.08 5.02
CA ASP A 99 -13.39 4.92 5.67
C ASP A 99 -12.33 4.96 4.57
N VAL A 100 -11.74 6.14 4.36
CA VAL A 100 -10.86 6.40 3.21
C VAL A 100 -9.42 6.61 3.65
N GLY A 101 -8.49 6.04 2.91
CA GLY A 101 -7.06 6.30 3.13
C GLY A 101 -6.69 7.77 2.90
N GLU A 102 -5.60 8.21 3.52
CA GLU A 102 -5.18 9.61 3.45
C GLU A 102 -4.51 9.98 2.13
N ALA A 103 -4.69 11.23 1.69
CA ALA A 103 -4.17 11.68 0.41
C ALA A 103 -2.65 11.81 0.39
N ASN A 104 -2.04 12.12 1.54
CA ASN A 104 -0.60 12.24 1.75
C ASN A 104 0.10 10.88 1.91
N ASP A 105 -0.62 9.78 2.14
CA ASP A 105 0.00 8.46 2.19
C ASP A 105 0.39 7.99 0.78
N ARG A 106 1.63 8.33 0.39
CA ARG A 106 2.15 8.18 -0.97
C ARG A 106 3.63 7.83 -0.95
N GLY A 107 4.01 6.94 -1.86
CA GLY A 107 5.41 6.53 -2.00
C GLY A 107 5.79 5.50 -0.96
N GLY A 108 7.00 5.60 -0.41
CA GLY A 108 7.56 4.63 0.52
C GLY A 108 8.68 3.78 -0.07
N LEU A 109 9.38 3.08 0.81
CA LEU A 109 10.40 2.09 0.53
C LEU A 109 9.73 0.76 0.15
N ALA A 110 10.42 -0.36 0.28
CA ALA A 110 9.86 -1.67 -0.04
C ALA A 110 9.77 -2.50 1.22
N ASP A 111 8.61 -3.11 1.41
CA ASP A 111 8.42 -4.21 2.34
C ASP A 111 9.27 -5.40 1.90
N LEU A 112 10.33 -5.66 2.67
CA LEU A 112 11.17 -6.82 2.43
C LEU A 112 10.48 -8.04 3.02
N GLY A 113 10.28 -9.06 2.19
CA GLY A 113 9.67 -10.31 2.60
C GLY A 113 8.44 -10.67 1.79
N TYR A 114 7.67 -11.63 2.29
CA TYR A 114 6.35 -11.94 1.73
C TYR A 114 5.23 -11.13 2.41
N ASP A 115 5.46 -10.68 3.64
CA ASP A 115 4.50 -9.96 4.50
C ASP A 115 5.13 -8.71 5.16
N GLY A 116 6.35 -8.36 4.75
CA GLY A 116 7.11 -7.25 5.33
C GLY A 116 7.74 -7.59 6.68
N ILE A 117 9.05 -7.34 6.78
CA ILE A 117 9.80 -7.48 8.05
C ILE A 117 10.00 -6.14 8.77
N GLY A 118 9.38 -5.05 8.28
CA GLY A 118 9.36 -3.74 8.95
C GLY A 118 10.67 -2.96 8.92
N ILE A 119 11.49 -3.12 7.86
CA ILE A 119 12.72 -2.34 7.70
C ILE A 119 12.36 -0.88 7.43
N ASP A 120 11.48 -0.66 6.46
CA ASP A 120 10.96 0.60 5.97
C ASP A 120 10.20 1.40 7.05
N ASN A 121 9.44 0.72 7.93
CA ASN A 121 8.74 1.33 9.08
C ASN A 121 9.61 2.26 9.93
N VAL A 122 10.93 2.04 9.98
CA VAL A 122 11.82 2.93 10.73
C VAL A 122 11.96 4.31 10.07
N ALA A 123 11.90 4.40 8.75
CA ALA A 123 11.91 5.69 8.07
C ALA A 123 10.50 6.27 7.87
N GLU A 124 9.50 5.41 7.71
CA GLU A 124 8.10 5.77 7.41
C GLU A 124 7.35 6.15 8.69
N ILE A 125 7.71 7.31 9.23
CA ILE A 125 7.30 7.81 10.55
C ILE A 125 6.05 8.68 10.54
N ASN A 126 5.43 8.92 9.38
CA ASN A 126 4.27 9.80 9.29
C ASN A 126 3.14 9.25 10.13
N ASN A 127 2.42 10.17 10.77
CA ASN A 127 1.27 9.80 11.58
C ASN A 127 0.00 10.03 10.77
N TYR A 128 -0.45 9.00 10.07
CA TYR A 128 -1.75 9.05 9.40
C TYR A 128 -2.88 8.92 10.43
N GLY A 129 -3.85 9.82 10.35
CA GLY A 129 -5.10 9.79 11.09
C GLY A 129 -6.18 8.93 10.41
N SER A 130 -7.41 9.42 10.43
CA SER A 130 -8.56 8.76 9.78
C SER A 130 -9.34 9.81 9.01
N HIS A 131 -9.56 9.56 7.72
CA HIS A 131 -10.29 10.46 6.85
C HIS A 131 -11.60 9.84 6.40
N ASP A 132 -12.61 10.68 6.15
CA ASP A 132 -13.93 10.22 5.71
C ASP A 132 -14.42 10.84 4.38
N VAL A 133 -13.66 11.79 3.84
CA VAL A 133 -13.91 12.40 2.54
C VAL A 133 -12.60 12.50 1.77
N ARG A 134 -12.62 12.02 0.52
CA ARG A 134 -11.46 12.06 -0.37
C ARG A 134 -11.85 12.41 -1.79
N VAL A 135 -11.01 13.21 -2.44
CA VAL A 135 -11.14 13.55 -3.86
C VAL A 135 -9.83 13.27 -4.57
N ASP A 136 -9.87 12.40 -5.57
CA ASP A 136 -8.74 12.10 -6.47
C ASP A 136 -8.99 12.70 -7.85
N TYR A 137 -7.93 13.20 -8.48
CA TYR A 137 -7.94 13.62 -9.88
C TYR A 137 -6.68 13.17 -10.61
N ALA A 138 -6.86 12.57 -11.79
CA ALA A 138 -5.74 12.17 -12.65
C ALA A 138 -5.76 12.93 -13.98
N PHE A 139 -4.63 13.53 -14.34
CA PHE A 139 -4.45 14.21 -15.62
C PHE A 139 -3.10 13.82 -16.26
N GLY A 140 -3.18 13.00 -17.30
CA GLY A 140 -1.99 12.39 -17.90
C GLY A 140 -1.29 11.49 -16.88
N ASP A 141 0.02 11.70 -16.71
CA ASP A 141 0.84 10.92 -15.79
C ASP A 141 0.86 11.46 -14.34
N ILE A 142 0.14 12.56 -14.08
CA ILE A 142 0.04 13.17 -12.75
C ILE A 142 -1.27 12.75 -12.10
N LYS A 143 -1.18 12.33 -10.84
CA LYS A 143 -2.33 12.09 -9.97
C LYS A 143 -2.21 12.99 -8.75
N VAL A 144 -3.32 13.61 -8.36
CA VAL A 144 -3.42 14.41 -7.13
C VAL A 144 -4.60 13.93 -6.32
N ALA A 145 -4.50 14.07 -5.01
CA ALA A 145 -5.59 13.77 -4.09
C ALA A 145 -5.63 14.79 -2.96
N VAL A 146 -6.83 14.99 -2.41
CA VAL A 146 -7.05 15.67 -1.14
C VAL A 146 -7.98 14.82 -0.29
N SER A 147 -7.78 14.80 1.01
CA SER A 147 -8.65 14.12 1.97
C SER A 147 -8.78 14.91 3.26
N MET A 148 -9.82 14.61 4.04
CA MET A 148 -10.04 15.22 5.36
C MET A 148 -10.95 14.33 6.21
N ASP A 149 -10.92 14.56 7.53
CA ASP A 149 -11.98 14.15 8.44
C ASP A 149 -13.02 15.28 8.48
N SER A 150 -14.22 15.03 7.98
CA SER A 150 -15.29 16.03 7.88
C SER A 150 -15.78 16.54 9.23
N SER A 151 -15.41 15.87 10.33
CA SER A 151 -15.76 16.21 11.71
C SER A 151 -14.66 16.95 12.48
N MET A 152 -13.43 17.01 11.95
CA MET A 152 -12.27 17.66 12.57
C MET A 152 -11.71 18.76 11.65
N SER A 153 -11.28 19.89 12.23
CA SER A 153 -10.72 20.99 11.42
C SER A 153 -9.24 20.85 11.11
N ASP A 154 -8.54 20.03 11.90
CA ASP A 154 -7.08 19.94 11.99
C ASP A 154 -6.61 18.54 11.52
N GLU A 155 -7.39 17.95 10.59
CA GLU A 155 -7.20 16.61 10.04
C GLU A 155 -7.47 16.64 8.53
N TRP A 156 -6.40 16.80 7.75
CA TRP A 156 -6.48 16.92 6.29
C TRP A 156 -5.17 16.48 5.64
N ALA A 157 -5.26 16.05 4.39
CA ALA A 157 -4.09 15.70 3.61
C ALA A 157 -4.21 16.09 2.14
N ILE A 158 -3.06 16.26 1.51
CA ILE A 158 -2.86 16.48 0.08
C ILE A 158 -1.72 15.58 -0.36
N GLY A 159 -1.87 14.92 -1.49
CA GLY A 159 -0.76 14.19 -2.11
C GLY A 159 -0.76 14.26 -3.61
N ALA A 160 0.42 14.06 -4.18
CA ALA A 160 0.61 14.01 -5.61
C ALA A 160 1.63 12.94 -5.99
N SER A 161 1.38 12.28 -7.12
CA SER A 161 2.33 11.35 -7.73
C SER A 161 2.49 11.68 -9.20
N ALA A 162 3.70 11.50 -9.72
CA ALA A 162 3.99 11.62 -11.14
C ALA A 162 5.07 10.63 -11.55
N SER A 163 4.98 10.13 -12.79
CA SER A 163 6.04 9.32 -13.40
C SER A 163 6.42 9.91 -14.75
N PHE A 164 7.73 9.98 -15.02
CA PHE A 164 8.27 10.50 -16.27
C PHE A 164 9.50 9.68 -16.68
N ASP A 165 9.34 8.90 -17.75
CA ASP A 165 10.35 7.97 -18.24
C ASP A 165 10.80 6.99 -17.13
N ALA A 166 12.09 6.98 -16.79
CA ALA A 166 12.65 6.13 -15.75
C ALA A 166 12.42 6.66 -14.33
N PHE A 167 11.85 7.84 -14.14
CA PHE A 167 11.74 8.48 -12.82
C PHE A 167 10.30 8.54 -12.32
N SER A 168 10.14 8.48 -11.00
CA SER A 168 8.88 8.78 -10.31
C SER A 168 9.11 9.73 -9.13
N VAL A 169 8.08 10.50 -8.81
CA VAL A 169 8.02 11.33 -7.62
C VAL A 169 6.68 11.14 -6.95
N ASP A 170 6.71 10.95 -5.65
CA ASP A 170 5.54 10.90 -4.77
C ASP A 170 5.77 11.92 -3.67
N VAL A 171 4.76 12.76 -3.39
CA VAL A 171 4.80 13.76 -2.32
C VAL A 171 3.49 13.75 -1.57
N GLY A 172 3.58 13.85 -0.25
CA GLY A 172 2.45 13.95 0.66
C GLY A 172 2.67 15.08 1.66
N PHE A 173 1.62 15.83 1.95
CA PHE A 173 1.57 16.86 2.99
C PHE A 173 0.22 16.76 3.69
N GLY A 174 0.22 16.72 5.02
CA GLY A 174 -1.01 16.68 5.79
C GLY A 174 -0.85 17.27 7.18
N GLU A 175 -1.95 17.29 7.90
CA GLU A 175 -2.00 17.64 9.31
C GLU A 175 -2.88 16.62 10.00
N THR A 176 -2.39 16.04 11.08
CA THR A 176 -3.12 15.08 11.91
C THR A 176 -3.05 15.51 13.36
N GLY A 177 -4.22 15.82 13.94
CA GLY A 177 -4.32 16.31 15.32
C GLY A 177 -3.49 17.57 15.61
N GLY A 178 -3.25 18.42 14.60
CA GLY A 178 -2.47 19.65 14.71
C GLY A 178 -0.94 19.50 14.56
N ALA A 179 -0.44 18.30 14.25
CA ALA A 179 0.94 18.06 13.83
C ALA A 179 1.00 17.97 12.30
N ASN A 180 2.03 18.54 11.68
CA ASN A 180 2.20 18.48 10.22
C ASN A 180 2.96 17.21 9.83
N ASP A 181 2.54 16.56 8.76
CA ASP A 181 3.24 15.43 8.14
C ASP A 181 3.65 15.77 6.71
N THR A 182 4.86 15.36 6.34
CA THR A 182 5.40 15.50 4.99
C THR A 182 6.13 14.22 4.61
N ASN A 183 5.87 13.68 3.43
CA ASN A 183 6.74 12.66 2.81
C ASN A 183 7.11 13.04 1.37
N ILE A 184 8.28 12.54 0.97
CA ILE A 184 8.77 12.63 -0.39
C ILE A 184 9.46 11.31 -0.74
N THR A 185 9.04 10.71 -1.85
CA THR A 185 9.74 9.57 -2.45
C THR A 185 10.19 9.92 -3.85
N LEU A 186 11.47 9.68 -4.15
CA LEU A 186 12.02 9.76 -5.50
C LEU A 186 12.41 8.37 -5.96
N GLY A 187 11.79 7.91 -7.04
CA GLY A 187 12.04 6.61 -7.64
C GLY A 187 12.80 6.69 -8.96
N TYR A 188 13.60 5.67 -9.23
CA TYR A 188 14.25 5.42 -10.51
C TYR A 188 14.10 3.95 -10.89
N SER A 189 13.74 3.66 -12.13
CA SER A 189 13.69 2.30 -12.68
C SER A 189 14.10 2.29 -14.14
N ALA A 190 15.17 1.56 -14.46
CA ALA A 190 15.65 1.39 -15.82
C ALA A 190 16.24 0.00 -16.05
N GLY A 191 15.67 -0.71 -17.03
CA GLY A 191 16.08 -2.08 -17.34
C GLY A 191 15.85 -2.99 -16.14
N ALA A 192 16.93 -3.60 -15.65
CA ALA A 192 16.91 -4.52 -14.52
C ALA A 192 17.06 -3.83 -13.14
N PHE A 193 17.33 -2.53 -13.10
CA PHE A 193 17.67 -1.82 -11.87
C PHE A 193 16.53 -0.92 -11.40
N GLY A 194 16.30 -0.92 -10.09
CA GLY A 194 15.45 0.03 -9.39
C GLY A 194 16.19 0.71 -8.24
N ALA A 195 15.79 1.93 -7.91
CA ALA A 195 16.24 2.62 -6.71
C ALA A 195 15.16 3.57 -6.21
N LYS A 196 15.08 3.78 -4.90
CA LYS A 196 14.29 4.85 -4.28
C LYS A 196 15.08 5.58 -3.21
N ILE A 197 14.76 6.85 -3.01
CA ILE A 197 15.14 7.61 -1.81
C ILE A 197 13.83 8.11 -1.19
N PHE A 198 13.74 7.97 0.11
CA PHE A 198 12.57 8.35 0.91
C PHE A 198 12.97 9.37 1.99
N PHE A 199 12.07 10.30 2.25
CA PHE A 199 12.15 11.25 3.36
C PHE A 199 10.75 11.45 3.96
N ALA A 200 10.68 11.53 5.29
CA ALA A 200 9.48 11.88 6.06
C ALA A 200 9.81 12.88 7.17
N ASP A 201 8.85 13.73 7.52
CA ASP A 201 8.89 14.66 8.66
C ASP A 201 7.47 14.71 9.25
N ASN A 202 7.34 14.46 10.56
CA ASN A 202 6.06 14.43 11.26
C ASN A 202 5.95 15.54 12.33
N ASP A 203 6.56 16.71 12.08
CA ASP A 203 6.69 17.86 12.99
C ASP A 203 7.62 17.61 14.20
N THR A 204 7.85 16.35 14.58
CA THR A 204 8.64 15.96 15.75
C THR A 204 10.01 15.42 15.38
N ILE A 205 10.07 14.51 14.41
CA ILE A 205 11.29 13.85 13.94
C ILE A 205 11.29 13.76 12.42
N THR A 206 12.49 13.58 11.85
CA THR A 206 12.66 13.23 10.44
C THR A 206 13.07 11.78 10.26
N GLY A 207 12.52 11.14 9.23
CA GLY A 207 12.84 9.80 8.75
C GLY A 207 13.44 9.84 7.35
N GLN A 208 14.35 8.92 7.05
CA GLN A 208 15.00 8.83 5.75
C GLN A 208 15.35 7.38 5.39
N GLY A 209 15.33 7.06 4.11
CA GLY A 209 15.77 5.74 3.66
C GLY A 209 16.12 5.65 2.19
N VAL A 210 16.69 4.51 1.84
CA VAL A 210 17.09 4.17 0.47
C VAL A 210 16.76 2.72 0.17
N GLU A 211 16.29 2.49 -1.06
CA GLU A 211 16.01 1.18 -1.62
C GLU A 211 16.87 1.02 -2.88
N VAL A 212 17.42 -0.17 -3.10
CA VAL A 212 17.97 -0.59 -4.39
C VAL A 212 17.46 -1.98 -4.74
N SER A 213 17.13 -2.20 -6.01
CA SER A 213 16.66 -3.50 -6.49
C SER A 213 17.29 -3.90 -7.81
N TYR A 214 17.41 -5.21 -8.01
CA TYR A 214 17.86 -5.82 -9.25
C TYR A 214 17.00 -7.03 -9.61
N THR A 215 16.47 -7.04 -10.83
CA THR A 215 15.62 -8.11 -11.35
C THR A 215 16.33 -8.85 -12.49
N SER A 216 16.39 -10.18 -12.40
CA SER A 216 16.94 -11.05 -13.44
C SER A 216 16.05 -12.26 -13.66
N GLY A 217 15.35 -12.28 -14.81
CA GLY A 217 14.29 -13.26 -15.05
C GLY A 217 13.18 -13.07 -14.02
N ASP A 218 12.78 -14.17 -13.39
CA ASP A 218 11.69 -14.18 -12.41
C ASP A 218 12.15 -13.84 -10.99
N VAL A 219 13.46 -13.58 -10.79
CA VAL A 219 14.06 -13.26 -9.48
C VAL A 219 14.27 -11.77 -9.34
N THR A 220 13.79 -11.18 -8.25
CA THR A 220 14.12 -9.82 -7.82
C THR A 220 14.82 -9.86 -6.47
N VAL A 221 15.92 -9.12 -6.34
CA VAL A 221 16.63 -8.91 -5.07
C VAL A 221 16.51 -7.43 -4.72
N THR A 222 16.11 -7.14 -3.49
CA THR A 222 15.93 -5.77 -2.98
C THR A 222 16.71 -5.59 -1.69
N GLY A 223 17.43 -4.48 -1.56
CA GLY A 223 18.06 -4.05 -0.32
C GLY A 223 17.47 -2.73 0.13
N VAL A 224 17.20 -2.59 1.42
CA VAL A 224 16.61 -1.39 2.03
C VAL A 224 17.45 -0.98 3.24
N TYR A 225 17.60 0.34 3.41
CA TYR A 225 18.10 0.99 4.62
C TYR A 225 17.11 2.09 5.01
N ALA A 226 16.82 2.21 6.30
CA ALA A 226 15.86 3.15 6.85
C ALA A 226 16.32 3.61 8.23
N ASP A 227 16.15 4.90 8.54
CA ASP A 227 16.59 5.50 9.79
C ASP A 227 15.72 6.73 10.12
N ASN A 228 15.67 7.11 11.40
CA ASN A 228 15.00 8.35 11.83
C ASN A 228 15.71 8.96 13.05
N GLU A 229 15.50 10.26 13.30
CA GLU A 229 16.15 10.99 14.40
C GLU A 229 15.83 10.47 15.81
N GLY A 230 14.75 9.70 15.96
CA GLY A 230 14.34 9.04 17.20
C GLY A 230 14.75 7.57 17.32
N ALA A 231 15.30 6.95 16.27
CA ALA A 231 15.68 5.55 16.27
C ALA A 231 16.92 5.31 17.14
N ALA A 232 16.91 4.23 17.92
CA ALA A 232 18.11 3.81 18.65
C ALA A 232 19.16 3.21 17.70
N ASP A 233 18.68 2.46 16.71
CA ASP A 233 19.46 1.79 15.67
C ASP A 233 18.71 1.94 14.34
N ALA A 234 19.47 2.17 13.26
CA ALA A 234 18.92 2.17 11.91
C ALA A 234 18.46 0.76 11.50
N ALA A 235 17.48 0.67 10.62
CA ALA A 235 17.05 -0.58 10.03
C ALA A 235 17.69 -0.83 8.67
N TYR A 236 17.99 -2.09 8.37
CA TYR A 236 18.49 -2.50 7.07
C TYR A 236 18.21 -3.97 6.81
N GLY A 237 17.98 -4.33 5.54
CA GLY A 237 17.70 -5.71 5.19
C GLY A 237 17.87 -6.01 3.71
N VAL A 238 17.75 -7.29 3.39
CA VAL A 238 17.69 -7.80 2.02
C VAL A 238 16.51 -8.76 1.87
N GLY A 239 15.79 -8.63 0.76
CA GLY A 239 14.71 -9.52 0.37
C GLY A 239 14.94 -10.12 -1.01
N VAL A 240 14.43 -11.32 -1.22
CA VAL A 240 14.39 -11.99 -2.52
C VAL A 240 12.95 -12.40 -2.81
N ALA A 241 12.47 -12.05 -4.00
CA ALA A 241 11.18 -12.46 -4.52
C ALA A 241 11.35 -13.27 -5.81
N TYR A 242 10.60 -14.36 -5.94
CA TYR A 242 10.52 -15.20 -7.13
C TYR A 242 9.08 -15.21 -7.66
N ASP A 243 8.89 -14.71 -8.89
CA ASP A 243 7.59 -14.72 -9.58
C ASP A 243 7.27 -16.14 -10.09
N LEU A 244 6.16 -16.69 -9.62
CA LEU A 244 5.65 -18.02 -10.01
C LEU A 244 4.57 -17.94 -11.10
N GLY A 245 4.26 -16.75 -11.61
CA GLY A 245 3.23 -16.53 -12.64
C GLY A 245 1.82 -16.50 -12.06
N GLY A 246 1.59 -15.61 -11.10
CA GLY A 246 0.31 -15.47 -10.38
C GLY A 246 0.41 -15.69 -8.86
N ALA A 247 1.60 -16.06 -8.40
CA ALA A 247 1.98 -16.09 -6.99
C ALA A 247 3.44 -15.63 -6.87
N THR A 248 3.85 -15.21 -5.69
CA THR A 248 5.23 -14.80 -5.40
C THR A 248 5.74 -15.57 -4.20
N LEU A 249 6.84 -16.31 -4.36
CA LEU A 249 7.60 -16.82 -3.21
C LEU A 249 8.60 -15.74 -2.81
N ALA A 250 8.52 -15.25 -1.58
CA ALA A 250 9.41 -14.20 -1.10
C ALA A 250 9.92 -14.50 0.31
N GLY A 251 11.11 -13.99 0.61
CA GLY A 251 11.66 -13.99 1.95
C GLY A 251 12.63 -12.85 2.15
N GLY A 252 12.62 -12.30 3.36
CA GLY A 252 13.45 -11.20 3.80
C GLY A 252 14.25 -11.56 5.05
N ILE A 253 15.39 -10.91 5.23
CA ILE A 253 16.13 -10.90 6.49
C ILE A 253 16.78 -9.53 6.69
N GLY A 254 16.76 -9.05 7.93
CA GLY A 254 17.37 -7.77 8.26
C GLY A 254 17.42 -7.50 9.74
N GLU A 255 17.81 -6.28 10.06
CA GLU A 255 17.71 -5.68 11.38
C GLU A 255 16.66 -4.57 11.32
N ALA A 256 15.61 -4.68 12.13
CA ALA A 256 14.59 -3.66 12.31
C ALA A 256 14.70 -3.07 13.71
N GLY A 257 15.28 -1.86 13.81
CA GLY A 257 15.41 -1.13 15.08
C GLY A 257 16.10 -1.94 16.18
N GLY A 258 17.24 -2.57 15.86
CA GLY A 258 18.02 -3.38 16.81
C GLY A 258 17.61 -4.85 16.93
N ASN A 259 16.56 -5.30 16.24
CA ASN A 259 16.08 -6.69 16.28
C ASN A 259 16.34 -7.40 14.95
N THR A 260 16.91 -8.60 15.00
CA THR A 260 17.01 -9.44 13.79
C THR A 260 15.65 -10.00 13.44
N VAL A 261 15.15 -9.68 12.26
CA VAL A 261 13.83 -10.10 11.76
C VAL A 261 13.99 -10.84 10.44
N ALA A 262 13.11 -11.82 10.19
CA ALA A 262 13.11 -12.54 8.92
C ALA A 262 11.73 -13.11 8.61
N ASP A 263 11.46 -13.35 7.34
CA ASP A 263 10.27 -14.06 6.90
C ASP A 263 10.55 -14.95 5.67
N LEU A 264 9.65 -15.90 5.41
CA LEU A 264 9.62 -16.67 4.18
C LEU A 264 8.20 -17.19 3.95
N GLY A 265 7.63 -16.86 2.80
CA GLY A 265 6.26 -17.24 2.49
C GLY A 265 5.90 -17.03 1.04
N ILE A 266 4.64 -17.30 0.75
CA ILE A 266 4.05 -17.15 -0.57
C ILE A 266 2.84 -16.23 -0.48
N SER A 267 2.72 -15.31 -1.43
CA SER A 267 1.55 -14.46 -1.62
C SER A 267 0.96 -14.67 -3.01
N PHE A 268 -0.36 -14.50 -3.16
CA PHE A 268 -1.05 -14.64 -4.43
C PHE A 268 -2.36 -13.84 -4.45
N SER A 269 -2.78 -13.43 -5.65
CA SER A 269 -3.97 -12.62 -5.91
C SER A 269 -4.95 -13.35 -6.83
N PHE A 270 -6.26 -13.15 -6.68
CA PHE A 270 -7.32 -13.77 -7.50
C PHE A 270 -8.52 -12.86 -7.78
#